data_AF-A0A1M5S312-F1
#
_entry.id   AF-A0A1M5S312-F1
#
_cell.length_a   1.000
_cell.length_b   1.000
_cell.length_c   1.000
_cell.angle_alpha   90.00
_cell.angle_beta   90.00
_cell.angle_gamma   90.00
#
_symmetry.space_group_name_H-M   'P 1'
#
loop_
_entity.id
_entity.type
_entity.pdbx_description
1 polymer ?
#
loop_
_entity_poly.entity_id
_entity_poly.type
_entity_poly.pdbx_seq_one_letter_code
_entity_poly.pdbx_strand_id
1 'polypeptide(L)'
;MTTESPRYGIRAISWSAIQADRYPHEPDTAYWDGTEIAELNRLRGLVVVQAAETEAVLGMILSRLNPTARTDQPAGRLLLHIRQRIDGFCDTEWPPALDLIDAAVRRRNRVVHDSPTIGRVWREYATGSGEWVHVLTQLGDDECNTNSLVGDLALQQDATAAAVELLNSLSVPAQSP
;
A
#
# COMPACT_ATOMS: atom_id res chain seq x y z
N MET A 1 19.65 -10.43 22.51
CA MET A 1 19.06 -10.29 21.16
C MET A 1 19.94 -9.32 20.40
N THR A 2 20.75 -9.81 19.47
CA THR A 2 21.49 -8.94 18.53
C THR A 2 20.48 -8.42 17.51
N THR A 3 20.14 -7.13 17.59
CA THR A 3 19.46 -6.44 16.49
C THR A 3 20.40 -6.47 15.30
N GLU A 4 20.20 -7.42 14.39
CA GLU A 4 20.87 -7.40 13.09
C GLU A 4 20.48 -6.10 12.38
N SER A 5 21.42 -5.17 12.29
CA SER A 5 21.26 -4.00 11.46
C SER A 5 21.22 -4.46 10.00
N PRO A 6 20.28 -3.96 9.18
CA PRO A 6 20.23 -4.33 7.77
C PRO A 6 21.58 -4.00 7.11
N ARG A 7 22.17 -4.98 6.40
CA ARG A 7 23.50 -4.86 5.75
C ARG A 7 23.65 -3.63 4.86
N TYR A 8 22.54 -3.07 4.37
CA TYR A 8 22.51 -1.94 3.45
C TYR A 8 21.65 -0.77 3.96
N GLY A 9 21.32 -0.76 5.26
CA GLY A 9 20.47 0.26 5.90
C GLY A 9 18.97 0.08 5.68
N ILE A 10 18.18 1.03 6.19
CA ILE A 10 16.71 1.08 6.02
C ILE A 10 16.39 1.76 4.69
N ARG A 11 16.90 1.21 3.59
CA ARG A 11 16.62 1.69 2.22
C ARG A 11 16.39 0.51 1.30
N ALA A 12 15.49 0.68 0.34
CA ALA A 12 15.37 -0.25 -0.77
C ALA A 12 16.67 -0.19 -1.61
N ILE A 13 17.10 -1.35 -2.09
CA ILE A 13 18.30 -1.49 -2.93
C ILE A 13 17.87 -2.19 -4.21
N SER A 14 18.35 -1.72 -5.35
CA SER A 14 18.14 -2.44 -6.60
C SER A 14 18.90 -3.77 -6.58
N TRP A 15 18.36 -4.78 -7.27
CA TRP A 15 19.08 -6.04 -7.46
C TRP A 15 20.39 -5.83 -8.21
N SER A 16 20.47 -4.83 -9.10
CA SER A 16 21.69 -4.47 -9.83
C SER A 16 22.81 -4.01 -8.91
N ALA A 17 22.51 -3.27 -7.84
CA ALA A 17 23.51 -2.89 -6.85
C ALA A 17 23.96 -4.08 -5.99
N ILE A 18 23.05 -5.03 -5.69
CA ILE A 18 23.41 -6.29 -5.03
C ILE A 18 24.27 -7.16 -5.96
N GLN A 19 23.94 -7.21 -7.25
CA GLN A 19 24.71 -7.94 -8.25
C GLN A 19 26.11 -7.35 -8.39
N ALA A 20 26.26 -6.03 -8.48
CA ALA A 20 27.56 -5.38 -8.53
C ALA A 20 28.39 -5.60 -7.26
N ASP A 21 27.76 -5.61 -6.08
CA ASP A 21 28.41 -5.93 -4.80
C ASP A 21 28.86 -7.39 -4.71
N ARG A 22 28.07 -8.33 -5.23
CA ARG A 22 28.27 -9.78 -5.06
C ARG A 22 28.99 -10.46 -6.21
N TYR A 23 28.91 -9.89 -7.41
CA TYR A 23 29.39 -10.44 -8.68
C TYR A 23 30.01 -9.32 -9.54
N PRO A 24 31.22 -8.85 -9.20
CA PRO A 24 31.84 -7.66 -9.79
C PRO A 24 32.37 -7.84 -11.23
N HIS A 25 32.10 -8.97 -11.89
CA HIS A 25 32.48 -9.18 -13.29
C HIS A 25 31.47 -8.52 -14.24
N GLU A 26 31.97 -7.90 -15.32
CA GLU A 26 31.17 -7.14 -16.27
C GLU A 26 29.97 -7.96 -16.78
N PRO A 27 28.73 -7.53 -16.49
CA PRO A 27 27.57 -8.16 -17.08
C PRO A 27 27.56 -7.86 -18.58
N ASP A 28 27.25 -8.91 -19.36
CA ASP A 28 27.04 -8.82 -20.80
C ASP A 28 26.06 -7.67 -21.09
N THR A 29 26.44 -6.82 -22.05
CA THR A 29 25.92 -5.47 -22.25
C THR A 29 24.41 -5.44 -22.50
N ALA A 30 23.66 -5.28 -21.41
CA ALA A 30 22.27 -4.86 -21.43
C ALA A 30 21.96 -4.17 -20.09
N TYR A 31 22.51 -2.96 -19.94
CA TYR A 31 22.38 -2.18 -18.72
C TYR A 31 20.94 -1.70 -18.53
N TRP A 32 20.32 -2.16 -17.45
CA TRP A 32 19.04 -1.66 -16.96
C TRP A 32 19.25 -1.13 -15.54
N ASP A 33 18.87 0.12 -15.29
CA ASP A 33 19.33 0.88 -14.14
C ASP A 33 18.55 0.63 -12.84
N GLY A 34 17.45 -0.12 -12.87
CA GLY A 34 16.66 -0.35 -11.65
C GLY A 34 15.50 0.58 -11.41
N THR A 35 15.48 1.74 -12.06
CA THR A 35 14.81 2.94 -11.53
C THR A 35 13.29 2.81 -11.50
N GLU A 36 12.68 2.25 -12.54
CA GLU A 36 11.23 2.05 -12.59
C GLU A 36 10.72 1.07 -11.51
N ILE A 37 11.43 -0.04 -11.28
CA ILE A 37 11.06 -0.99 -10.22
C ILE A 37 11.25 -0.36 -8.84
N ALA A 38 12.34 0.40 -8.68
CA ALA A 38 12.61 1.10 -7.43
C ALA A 38 11.46 2.07 -7.12
N GLU A 39 10.99 2.83 -8.11
CA GLU A 39 9.87 3.76 -7.94
C GLU A 39 8.54 3.04 -7.67
N LEU A 40 8.23 1.98 -8.41
CA LEU A 40 7.04 1.16 -8.16
C LEU A 40 7.06 0.58 -6.74
N ASN A 41 8.17 0.00 -6.30
CA ASN A 41 8.29 -0.54 -4.94
C ASN A 41 8.24 0.55 -3.88
N ARG A 42 8.81 1.74 -4.15
CA ARG A 42 8.70 2.91 -3.27
C ARG A 42 7.22 3.29 -3.09
N LEU A 43 6.48 3.44 -4.18
CA LEU A 43 5.06 3.79 -4.15
C LEU A 43 4.22 2.70 -3.47
N ARG A 44 4.47 1.41 -3.75
CA ARG A 44 3.83 0.31 -3.03
C ARG A 44 4.08 0.41 -1.52
N GLY A 45 5.32 0.69 -1.13
CA GLY A 45 5.68 0.93 0.27
C GLY A 45 4.88 2.06 0.90
N LEU A 46 4.74 3.20 0.21
CA LEU A 46 3.94 4.34 0.68
C LEU A 46 2.46 3.98 0.83
N VAL A 47 1.87 3.25 -0.12
CA VAL A 47 0.49 2.76 -0.02
C VAL A 47 0.31 1.89 1.22
N VAL A 48 1.25 0.99 1.50
CA VAL A 48 1.20 0.10 2.67
C VAL A 48 1.29 0.88 3.99
N VAL A 49 2.20 1.85 4.07
CA VAL A 49 2.34 2.69 5.27
C VAL A 49 1.07 3.50 5.49
N GLN A 50 0.55 4.17 4.46
CA GLN A 50 -0.67 4.96 4.57
C GLN A 50 -1.87 4.10 5.01
N ALA A 51 -1.99 2.88 4.48
CA ALA A 51 -3.05 1.97 4.88
C ALA A 51 -2.95 1.51 6.35
N ALA A 52 -1.73 1.40 6.89
CA ALA A 52 -1.54 1.10 8.31
C ALA A 52 -2.06 2.23 9.21
N GLU A 53 -1.93 3.49 8.77
CA GLU A 53 -2.55 4.64 9.47
C GLU A 53 -4.08 4.54 9.44
N THR A 54 -4.67 4.19 8.29
CA THR A 54 -6.13 3.96 8.20
C THR A 54 -6.57 2.86 9.17
N GLU A 55 -5.83 1.74 9.23
CA GLU A 55 -6.11 0.61 10.12
C GLU A 55 -6.04 1.02 11.61
N ALA A 56 -5.07 1.84 11.98
CA ALA A 56 -4.95 2.39 13.34
C ALA A 56 -6.19 3.23 13.71
N VAL A 57 -6.64 4.11 12.83
CA VAL A 57 -7.85 4.93 13.05
C VAL A 57 -9.10 4.06 13.15
N LEU A 58 -9.24 3.02 12.32
CA LEU A 58 -10.32 2.04 12.45
C LEU A 58 -10.31 1.34 13.81
N GLY A 59 -9.13 1.00 14.34
CA GLY A 59 -8.99 0.47 15.69
C GLY A 59 -9.52 1.43 16.76
N MET A 60 -9.24 2.73 16.62
CA MET A 60 -9.74 3.77 17.53
C MET A 60 -11.26 3.93 17.43
N ILE A 61 -11.82 3.94 16.21
CA ILE A 61 -13.28 3.97 15.98
C ILE A 61 -13.92 2.77 16.68
N LEU A 62 -13.42 1.55 16.42
CA LEU A 62 -13.97 0.35 17.02
C LEU A 62 -13.88 0.37 18.55
N SER A 63 -12.81 0.94 19.11
CA SER A 63 -12.65 1.08 20.56
C SER A 63 -13.69 2.04 21.17
N ARG A 64 -14.09 3.09 20.45
CA ARG A 64 -15.17 3.99 20.89
C ARG A 64 -16.54 3.31 20.82
N LEU A 65 -16.79 2.55 19.76
CA LEU A 65 -18.06 1.84 19.57
C LEU A 65 -18.21 0.63 20.51
N ASN A 66 -17.10 -0.04 20.81
CA ASN A 66 -17.05 -1.20 21.70
C ASN A 66 -15.69 -1.25 22.42
N PRO A 67 -15.59 -0.72 23.65
CA PRO A 67 -14.34 -0.67 24.41
C PRO A 67 -13.72 -2.05 24.72
N THR A 68 -14.50 -3.13 24.61
CA THR A 68 -14.02 -4.49 24.86
C THR A 68 -13.60 -5.23 23.58
N ALA A 69 -13.77 -4.60 22.41
CA ALA A 69 -13.40 -5.20 21.14
C ALA A 69 -11.88 -5.32 21.00
N ARG A 70 -11.46 -6.44 20.40
CA ARG A 70 -10.08 -6.60 19.94
C ARG A 70 -9.84 -5.76 18.69
N THR A 71 -8.85 -4.89 18.75
CA THR A 71 -8.44 -4.00 17.64
C THR A 71 -7.24 -4.50 16.86
N ASP A 72 -6.59 -5.57 17.33
CA ASP A 72 -5.46 -6.24 16.69
C ASP A 72 -5.92 -7.18 15.55
N GLN A 73 -6.67 -6.62 14.60
CA GLN A 73 -7.27 -7.36 13.50
C GLN A 73 -7.07 -6.63 12.17
N PRO A 74 -7.04 -7.36 11.04
CA PRO A 74 -6.90 -6.73 9.72
C PRO A 74 -7.99 -5.67 9.47
N ALA A 75 -7.64 -4.60 8.76
CA ALA A 75 -8.52 -3.47 8.46
C ALA A 75 -9.93 -3.86 7.98
N GLY A 76 -10.07 -4.89 7.12
CA GLY A 76 -11.37 -5.36 6.66
C GLY A 76 -12.26 -5.95 7.76
N ARG A 77 -11.66 -6.61 8.77
CA ARG A 77 -12.39 -7.09 9.95
C ARG A 77 -12.81 -5.93 10.86
N LEU A 78 -11.93 -4.96 11.07
CA LEU A 78 -12.27 -3.75 11.82
C LEU A 78 -13.45 -3.01 11.18
N LEU A 79 -13.39 -2.81 9.86
CA LEU A 79 -14.44 -2.15 9.09
C LEU A 79 -15.79 -2.88 9.18
N LEU A 80 -15.78 -4.22 9.09
CA LEU A 80 -16.99 -5.02 9.28
C LEU A 80 -17.60 -4.81 10.67
N HIS A 81 -16.78 -4.82 11.72
CA HIS A 81 -17.25 -4.61 13.09
C HIS A 81 -17.80 -3.20 13.34
N ILE A 82 -17.21 -2.20 12.70
CA ILE A 82 -17.67 -0.81 12.70
C ILE A 82 -19.03 -0.71 12.02
N ARG A 83 -19.18 -1.23 10.78
CA ARG A 83 -20.46 -1.22 10.04
C ARG A 83 -21.61 -1.82 10.84
N GLN A 84 -21.35 -2.87 11.62
CA GLN A 84 -22.37 -3.53 12.44
C GLN A 84 -22.84 -2.72 13.67
N ARG A 85 -22.12 -1.65 14.04
CA ARG A 85 -22.29 -0.96 15.33
C ARG A 85 -22.43 0.54 15.22
N ILE A 86 -22.16 1.11 14.05
CA ILE A 86 -22.10 2.55 13.88
C ILE A 86 -23.48 3.22 13.91
N ASP A 87 -24.53 2.46 13.61
CA ASP A 87 -25.91 2.94 13.65
C ASP A 87 -26.27 3.43 15.06
N GLY A 88 -26.74 4.69 15.15
CA GLY A 88 -27.10 5.34 16.41
C GLY A 88 -25.94 5.99 17.16
N PHE A 89 -24.70 5.90 16.67
CA PHE A 89 -23.53 6.60 17.23
C PHE A 89 -23.12 7.82 16.40
N CYS A 90 -23.80 8.09 15.29
CA CYS A 90 -23.57 9.27 14.47
C CYS A 90 -24.85 9.76 13.81
N ASP A 91 -25.00 11.08 13.75
CA ASP A 91 -26.14 11.76 13.13
C ASP A 91 -25.96 12.00 11.63
N THR A 92 -24.79 11.67 11.08
CA THR A 92 -24.45 11.85 9.65
C THR A 92 -24.50 10.51 8.91
N GLU A 93 -25.05 10.51 7.69
CA GLU A 93 -25.00 9.34 6.80
C GLU A 93 -23.56 9.14 6.27
N TRP A 94 -22.84 8.18 6.85
CA TRP A 94 -21.49 7.78 6.43
C TRP A 94 -21.35 6.61 5.42
N PRO A 95 -22.39 6.08 4.72
CA PRO A 95 -22.17 5.05 3.70
C PRO A 95 -21.04 5.40 2.70
N PRO A 96 -20.91 6.66 2.20
CA PRO A 96 -19.82 7.02 1.29
C PRO A 96 -18.41 6.88 1.90
N ALA A 97 -18.24 7.22 3.17
CA ALA A 97 -16.93 7.12 3.84
C ALA A 97 -16.54 5.67 4.12
N LEU A 98 -17.48 4.85 4.59
CA LEU A 98 -17.23 3.43 4.85
C LEU A 98 -16.98 2.64 3.56
N ASP A 99 -17.60 3.05 2.45
CA ASP A 99 -17.35 2.46 1.13
C ASP A 99 -16.00 2.89 0.55
N LEU A 100 -15.60 4.17 0.76
CA LEU A 100 -14.26 4.65 0.41
C LEU A 100 -13.16 3.87 1.15
N ILE A 101 -13.36 3.65 2.45
CA ILE A 101 -12.44 2.86 3.28
C ILE A 101 -12.41 1.40 2.82
N ASP A 102 -13.56 0.79 2.47
CA ASP A 102 -13.58 -0.58 1.93
C ASP A 102 -12.79 -0.68 0.61
N ALA A 103 -12.97 0.30 -0.28
CA ALA A 103 -12.22 0.36 -1.53
C ALA A 103 -10.71 0.46 -1.27
N ALA A 104 -10.29 1.31 -0.33
CA ALA A 104 -8.89 1.43 0.07
C ALA A 104 -8.34 0.12 0.66
N VAL A 105 -9.07 -0.57 1.52
CA VAL A 105 -8.66 -1.88 2.08
C VAL A 105 -8.44 -2.91 0.97
N ARG A 106 -9.33 -2.97 -0.01
CA ARG A 106 -9.19 -3.88 -1.17
C ARG A 106 -7.95 -3.54 -2.00
N ARG A 107 -7.72 -2.26 -2.29
CA ARG A 107 -6.54 -1.82 -3.06
C ARG A 107 -5.24 -2.10 -2.34
N ARG A 108 -5.18 -1.90 -1.02
CA ARG A 108 -4.02 -2.29 -0.22
C ARG A 108 -3.75 -3.79 -0.30
N ASN A 109 -4.78 -4.63 -0.17
CA ASN A 109 -4.59 -6.08 -0.25
C ASN A 109 -4.01 -6.50 -1.59
N ARG A 110 -4.47 -5.91 -2.70
CA ARG A 110 -3.87 -6.08 -4.03
C ARG A 110 -2.39 -5.67 -4.01
N VAL A 111 -2.08 -4.45 -3.56
CA VAL A 111 -0.72 -3.92 -3.51
C VAL A 111 0.24 -4.77 -2.67
N VAL A 112 -0.23 -5.38 -1.58
CA VAL A 112 0.58 -6.20 -0.68
C VAL A 112 0.78 -7.61 -1.22
N HIS A 113 -0.29 -8.25 -1.70
CA HIS A 113 -0.28 -9.68 -1.98
C HIS A 113 0.11 -10.02 -3.42
N ASP A 114 -0.08 -9.08 -4.35
CA ASP A 114 0.23 -9.35 -5.74
C ASP A 114 1.72 -9.16 -6.02
N SER A 115 2.25 -10.04 -6.88
CA SER A 115 3.63 -10.00 -7.33
C SER A 115 3.74 -9.12 -8.57
N PRO A 116 4.70 -8.18 -8.61
CA PRO A 116 4.93 -7.40 -9.82
C PRO A 116 5.62 -8.26 -10.88
N THR A 117 5.05 -8.31 -12.08
CA THR A 117 5.62 -8.96 -13.25
C THR A 117 5.95 -7.90 -14.30
N ILE A 118 7.12 -7.98 -14.95
CA ILE A 118 7.55 -6.95 -15.91
C ILE A 118 7.90 -7.62 -17.23
N GLY A 119 7.16 -7.25 -18.27
CA GLY A 119 7.45 -7.63 -19.65
C GLY A 119 8.47 -6.69 -20.27
N ARG A 120 9.51 -7.25 -20.88
CA ARG A 120 10.57 -6.51 -21.57
C ARG A 120 10.80 -7.10 -22.94
N VAL A 121 11.16 -6.25 -23.89
CA VAL A 121 11.58 -6.64 -25.23
C VAL A 121 12.94 -6.05 -25.55
N TRP A 122 13.77 -6.82 -26.24
CA TRP A 122 15.03 -6.32 -26.78
C TRP A 122 14.75 -5.48 -28.02
N ARG A 123 15.23 -4.24 -28.04
CA ARG A 123 15.18 -3.36 -29.21
C ARG A 123 16.58 -3.20 -29.76
N GLU A 124 16.78 -3.69 -30.99
CA GLU A 124 18.03 -3.52 -31.72
C GLU A 124 18.10 -2.14 -32.39
N TYR A 125 19.26 -1.51 -32.28
CA TYR A 125 19.62 -0.31 -33.02
C TYR A 125 20.34 -0.66 -34.31
N ALA A 126 20.21 0.20 -35.33
CA ALA A 126 20.90 0.02 -36.61
C ALA A 126 22.44 -0.03 -36.48
N THR A 127 23.00 0.44 -35.37
CA THR A 127 24.43 0.41 -35.03
C THR A 127 24.93 -0.96 -34.54
N GLY A 128 24.06 -1.97 -34.44
CA GLY A 128 24.41 -3.31 -33.94
C GLY A 128 24.44 -3.43 -32.41
N SER A 129 24.06 -2.37 -31.70
CA SER A 129 23.78 -2.38 -30.26
C SER A 129 22.27 -2.48 -30.01
N GLY A 130 21.83 -2.55 -28.75
CA GLY A 130 20.42 -2.52 -28.42
C GLY A 130 20.16 -2.16 -26.96
N GLU A 131 18.88 -2.04 -26.60
CA GLU A 131 18.43 -1.80 -25.23
C GLU A 131 17.25 -2.71 -24.86
N TRP A 132 17.12 -3.03 -23.58
CA TRP A 132 15.88 -3.59 -23.06
C TRP A 132 14.85 -2.48 -22.91
N VAL A 133 13.77 -2.56 -23.68
CA VAL A 133 12.64 -1.63 -23.57
C VAL A 133 11.58 -2.24 -22.68
N HIS A 134 11.13 -1.45 -21.70
CA HIS A 134 9.97 -1.77 -20.88
C HIS A 134 8.72 -1.84 -21.76
N VAL A 135 7.97 -2.94 -21.69
CA VAL A 135 6.74 -3.09 -22.47
C VAL A 135 5.51 -2.99 -21.58
N LEU A 136 5.54 -3.63 -20.41
CA LEU A 136 4.43 -3.63 -19.47
C LEU A 136 4.88 -3.98 -18.07
N THR A 137 4.16 -3.46 -17.08
CA THR A 137 4.21 -3.96 -15.71
C THR A 137 2.82 -4.44 -15.32
N GLN A 138 2.77 -5.62 -14.71
CA GLN A 138 1.58 -6.20 -14.13
C GLN A 138 1.76 -6.30 -12.61
N LEU A 139 0.66 -6.18 -11.89
CA LEU A 139 0.56 -6.49 -10.48
C LEU A 139 -0.58 -7.51 -10.34
N GLY A 140 -0.23 -8.78 -10.19
CA GLY A 140 -1.18 -9.87 -10.38
C GLY A 140 -1.57 -9.97 -11.85
N ASP A 141 -2.88 -10.00 -12.14
CA ASP A 141 -3.41 -10.05 -13.51
C ASP A 141 -3.65 -8.65 -14.11
N ASP A 142 -3.54 -7.59 -13.30
CA ASP A 142 -3.81 -6.21 -13.72
C ASP A 142 -2.55 -5.52 -14.25
N GLU A 143 -2.69 -4.75 -15.33
CA GLU A 143 -1.64 -3.79 -15.72
C GLU A 143 -1.49 -2.70 -14.65
N CYS A 144 -0.27 -2.46 -14.23
CA CYS A 144 0.06 -1.56 -13.13
C CYS A 144 1.24 -0.68 -13.52
N ASN A 145 1.07 0.63 -13.44
CA ASN A 145 2.14 1.60 -13.63
C ASN A 145 2.18 2.58 -12.45
N THR A 146 3.12 3.52 -12.50
CA THR A 146 3.29 4.56 -11.49
C THR A 146 1.99 5.33 -11.21
N ASN A 147 1.21 5.66 -12.25
CA ASN A 147 -0.06 6.38 -12.08
C ASN A 147 -1.10 5.54 -11.34
N SER A 148 -1.17 4.23 -11.61
CA SER A 148 -2.04 3.32 -10.87
C SER A 148 -1.72 3.31 -9.38
N LEU A 149 -0.44 3.27 -9.00
CA LEU A 149 -0.02 3.28 -7.59
C LEU A 149 -0.16 4.66 -6.93
N VAL A 150 0.03 5.75 -7.68
CA VAL A 150 -0.27 7.11 -7.19
C VAL A 150 -1.77 7.24 -6.90
N GLY A 151 -2.63 6.72 -7.78
CA GLY A 151 -4.07 6.65 -7.54
C GLY A 151 -4.43 5.81 -6.32
N ASP A 152 -3.81 4.64 -6.16
CA ASP A 152 -4.00 3.80 -4.97
C ASP A 152 -3.52 4.53 -3.69
N LEU A 153 -2.43 5.31 -3.75
CA LEU A 153 -1.94 6.11 -2.61
C LEU A 153 -2.90 7.25 -2.25
N ALA A 154 -3.40 7.99 -3.25
CA ALA A 154 -4.39 9.04 -3.02
C ALA A 154 -5.65 8.46 -2.38
N LEU A 155 -6.12 7.30 -2.86
CA LEU A 155 -7.26 6.60 -2.25
C LEU A 155 -7.01 6.23 -0.78
N GLN A 156 -5.79 5.80 -0.41
CA GLN A 156 -5.46 5.56 1.01
C GLN A 156 -5.48 6.85 1.82
N GLN A 157 -4.99 7.96 1.27
CA GLN A 157 -4.98 9.26 1.95
C GLN A 157 -6.41 9.76 2.20
N ASP A 158 -7.27 9.67 1.18
CA ASP A 158 -8.68 10.04 1.28
C ASP A 158 -9.42 9.13 2.28
N ALA A 159 -9.14 7.82 2.27
CA ALA A 159 -9.70 6.89 3.24
C ALA A 159 -9.25 7.16 4.68
N THR A 160 -7.99 7.55 4.89
CA THR A 160 -7.51 7.98 6.22
C THR A 160 -8.23 9.25 6.66
N ALA A 161 -8.37 10.25 5.79
CA ALA A 161 -9.11 11.46 6.10
C ALA A 161 -10.57 11.15 6.50
N ALA A 162 -11.26 10.34 5.69
CA ALA A 162 -12.62 9.89 5.98
C ALA A 162 -12.72 9.12 7.30
N ALA A 163 -11.75 8.26 7.62
CA ALA A 163 -11.71 7.54 8.90
C ALA A 163 -11.53 8.50 10.08
N VAL A 164 -10.69 9.53 9.95
CA VAL A 164 -10.50 10.55 10.99
C VAL A 164 -11.75 11.40 11.18
N GLU A 165 -12.40 11.81 10.09
CA GLU A 165 -13.68 12.54 10.15
C GLU A 165 -14.74 11.69 10.86
N LEU A 166 -14.86 10.42 10.47
CA LEU A 166 -15.76 9.47 11.10
C LEU A 166 -15.50 9.36 12.60
N LEU A 167 -14.24 9.14 13.01
CA LEU A 167 -13.85 9.06 14.41
C LEU A 167 -14.30 10.29 15.20
N ASN A 168 -14.14 11.50 14.65
CA ASN A 168 -14.49 12.75 15.32
C ASN A 168 -16.00 13.03 15.33
N SER A 169 -16.75 12.44 14.40
CA SER A 169 -18.21 12.56 14.32
C SER A 169 -18.97 11.59 15.24
N LEU A 170 -18.27 10.64 15.87
CA LEU A 170 -18.90 9.71 16.80
C LEU A 170 -19.37 10.45 18.07
N SER A 171 -20.68 10.44 18.28
CA SER A 171 -21.32 10.91 19.50
C SER A 171 -21.06 9.88 20.61
N VAL A 172 -20.49 10.32 21.74
CA VAL A 172 -20.38 9.46 22.93
C VAL A 172 -21.79 9.30 23.49
N PRO A 173 -22.36 8.08 23.58
CA PRO A 173 -23.64 7.91 24.23
C PRO A 173 -23.51 8.38 25.69
N ALA A 174 -24.45 9.22 26.13
CA ALA A 174 -24.50 9.67 27.51
C ALA A 174 -24.46 8.44 28.43
N GLN A 175 -23.45 8.36 29.29
CA GLN A 175 -23.45 7.36 30.35
C GLN A 175 -24.70 7.62 31.18
N SER A 176 -25.68 6.71 31.08
CA SER A 176 -26.84 6.76 31.96
C SER A 176 -26.34 6.55 33.39
N PRO A 177 -26.72 7.42 34.34
CA PRO A 177 -26.25 7.38 35.72
C PRO A 177 -26.63 6.10 36.46
#